data_AF-A0A7X9FDA6-F1
#
_entry.id   AF-A0A7X9FDA6-F1
#
_cell.length_a   1.000
_cell.length_b   1.000
_cell.length_c   1.000
_cell.angle_alpha   90.00
_cell.angle_beta   90.00
_cell.angle_gamma   90.00
#
_symmetry.space_group_name_H-M   'P 1'
#
loop_
_entity.id
_entity.type
_entity.pdbx_description
1 polymer ?
#
loop_
_entity_poly.entity_id
_entity_poly.type
_entity_poly.pdbx_seq_one_letter_code
_entity_poly.pdbx_strand_id
1 'polypeptide(L)'
;GKTAVFNSTNGTRLLKRFAAFRHVAVGSLVSLSATVRFIDGHKADPILCCAGREGYFSGEDTLAAGIIISRLDSAIARDDASSAAQRLAAGSWRSWRRWAKESFHGRYLASIGLGDDLDFCLEVDRYDFVPVKKGRALVQGR
;
A
#
# COMPACT_ATOMS: atom_id res chain seq x y z
N GLY A 1 13.87 19.44 -10.96
CA GLY A 1 13.46 18.61 -9.80
C GLY A 1 14.61 18.49 -8.81
N LYS A 2 14.33 18.06 -7.57
CA LYS A 2 15.34 17.73 -6.54
C LYS A 2 15.26 16.25 -6.19
N THR A 3 16.35 15.67 -5.71
CA THR A 3 16.39 14.29 -5.21
C THR A 3 16.24 14.28 -3.70
N ALA A 4 15.30 13.50 -3.16
CA ALA A 4 15.16 13.26 -1.73
C ALA A 4 15.81 11.92 -1.35
N VAL A 5 16.65 11.92 -0.32
CA VAL A 5 17.18 10.70 0.28
C VAL A 5 16.27 10.32 1.44
N PHE A 6 15.62 9.17 1.35
CA PHE A 6 14.65 8.69 2.32
C PHE A 6 15.07 7.34 2.90
N ASN A 7 15.00 7.20 4.22
CA ASN A 7 15.27 5.95 4.92
C ASN A 7 14.12 5.65 5.89
N SER A 8 13.63 4.41 5.85
CA SER A 8 12.54 3.94 6.72
C SER A 8 12.89 2.57 7.28
N THR A 9 12.41 2.23 8.47
CA THR A 9 12.68 0.92 9.09
C THR A 9 12.12 -0.26 8.29
N ASN A 10 10.92 -0.15 7.70
CA ASN A 10 10.23 -1.27 7.06
C ASN A 10 10.29 -1.19 5.52
N GLY A 11 9.92 -0.05 4.93
CA GLY A 11 9.76 0.11 3.48
C GLY A 11 11.05 -0.09 2.67
N THR A 12 12.17 0.49 3.09
CA THR A 12 13.46 0.34 2.37
C THR A 12 14.02 -1.09 2.46
N ARG A 13 13.81 -1.79 3.58
CA ARG A 13 14.15 -3.22 3.71
C ARG A 13 13.31 -4.06 2.76
N LEU A 14 12.02 -3.76 2.65
CA LEU A 14 11.11 -4.46 1.74
C LEU A 14 11.54 -4.29 0.28
N LEU A 15 11.74 -3.05 -0.17
CA LEU A 15 12.14 -2.75 -1.54
C LEU A 15 13.45 -3.43 -1.96
N LYS A 16 14.40 -3.60 -1.02
CA LYS A 16 15.63 -4.35 -1.27
C LYS A 16 15.38 -5.84 -1.53
N ARG A 17 14.41 -6.46 -0.85
CA ARG A 17 14.06 -7.88 -1.06
C ARG A 17 13.49 -8.13 -2.45
N PHE A 18 12.76 -7.16 -2.99
CA PHE A 18 12.17 -7.23 -4.34
C PHE A 18 13.08 -6.61 -5.42
N ALA A 19 14.37 -6.41 -5.16
CA ALA A 19 15.25 -5.72 -6.11
C ALA A 19 15.35 -6.40 -7.48
N ALA A 20 15.19 -7.73 -7.53
CA ALA A 20 15.23 -8.55 -8.74
C ALA A 20 13.90 -8.59 -9.52
N PHE A 21 12.80 -8.08 -8.95
CA PHE A 21 11.52 -8.04 -9.65
C PHE A 21 11.57 -7.02 -10.78
N ARG A 22 11.03 -7.40 -11.95
CA ARG A 22 11.03 -6.59 -13.16
C ARG A 22 10.22 -5.29 -12.99
N HIS A 23 9.08 -5.40 -12.32
CA HIS A 23 8.16 -4.31 -12.07
C HIS A 23 7.92 -4.20 -10.57
N VAL A 24 8.30 -3.08 -9.98
CA VAL A 24 8.11 -2.79 -8.55
C VAL A 24 7.55 -1.39 -8.42
N ALA A 25 6.42 -1.29 -7.72
CA ALA A 25 5.74 -0.05 -7.42
C ALA A 25 5.44 0.05 -5.92
N VAL A 26 5.27 1.28 -5.43
CA VAL A 26 4.83 1.55 -4.05
C VAL A 26 3.39 2.05 -4.10
N GLY A 27 2.45 1.14 -3.84
CA GLY A 27 1.03 1.45 -3.81
C GLY A 27 0.57 1.99 -2.45
N SER A 28 -0.44 2.86 -2.48
CA SER A 28 -1.08 3.40 -1.28
C SER A 28 -2.50 3.86 -1.62
N LEU A 29 -3.31 4.19 -0.61
CA LEU A 29 -4.68 4.68 -0.83
C LEU A 29 -4.70 6.06 -1.51
N VAL A 30 -3.72 6.92 -1.20
CA VAL A 30 -3.59 8.23 -1.85
C VAL A 30 -3.30 8.13 -3.35
N SER A 31 -2.86 6.97 -3.83
CA SER A 31 -2.58 6.67 -5.24
C SER A 31 -3.32 5.40 -5.72
N LEU A 32 -4.50 5.12 -5.17
CA LEU A 32 -5.20 3.85 -5.32
C LEU A 32 -5.48 3.47 -6.78
N SER A 33 -6.15 4.34 -7.52
CA SER A 33 -6.50 4.15 -8.93
C SER A 33 -5.25 4.04 -9.81
N ALA A 34 -4.20 4.80 -9.53
CA ALA A 34 -2.92 4.69 -10.23
C ALA A 34 -2.23 3.35 -9.95
N THR A 35 -2.31 2.86 -8.72
CA THR A 35 -1.78 1.55 -8.31
C THR A 35 -2.51 0.41 -9.03
N VAL A 36 -3.84 0.47 -9.07
CA VAL A 36 -4.69 -0.53 -9.76
C VAL A 36 -4.37 -0.55 -11.26
N ARG A 37 -4.36 0.62 -11.93
CA ARG A 37 -3.98 0.71 -13.35
C ARG A 37 -2.59 0.16 -13.64
N PHE A 38 -1.63 0.45 -12.76
CA PHE A 38 -0.28 -0.08 -12.90
C PHE A 38 -0.29 -1.61 -12.82
N ILE A 39 -0.99 -2.21 -11.86
CA ILE A 39 -1.06 -3.66 -11.70
C ILE A 39 -1.74 -4.30 -12.93
N ASP A 40 -2.96 -3.88 -13.25
CA ASP A 40 -3.76 -4.47 -14.32
C ASP A 40 -3.09 -4.30 -15.70
N GLY A 41 -2.37 -3.19 -15.91
CA GLY A 41 -1.65 -2.90 -17.15
C GLY A 41 -0.52 -3.88 -17.47
N HIS A 42 0.03 -4.58 -16.47
CA HIS A 42 1.10 -5.58 -16.67
C HIS A 42 0.59 -6.97 -17.02
N LYS A 43 -0.73 -7.22 -16.91
CA LYS A 43 -1.38 -8.50 -17.28
C LYS A 43 -0.67 -9.74 -16.71
N ALA A 44 -0.27 -9.67 -15.44
CA ALA A 44 0.39 -10.75 -14.72
C ALA A 44 -0.06 -10.74 -13.26
N ASP A 45 0.00 -11.90 -12.60
CA ASP A 45 -0.36 -12.02 -11.19
C ASP A 45 0.65 -11.23 -10.32
N PRO A 46 0.18 -10.22 -9.55
CA PRO A 46 1.04 -9.39 -8.73
C PRO A 46 1.32 -10.07 -7.39
N ILE A 47 2.45 -9.71 -6.78
CA ILE A 47 2.68 -9.93 -5.35
C ILE A 47 2.42 -8.61 -4.63
N LEU A 48 1.33 -8.54 -3.85
CA LEU A 48 1.09 -7.42 -2.94
C LEU A 48 1.79 -7.72 -1.62
N CYS A 49 2.78 -6.91 -1.26
CA CYS A 49 3.55 -7.10 -0.05
C CYS A 49 3.31 -5.94 0.92
N CYS A 50 2.66 -6.24 2.05
CA CYS A 50 2.51 -5.30 3.16
C CYS A 50 3.84 -5.19 3.91
N ALA A 51 4.28 -3.97 4.23
CA ALA A 51 5.55 -3.76 4.91
C ALA A 51 5.50 -4.25 6.36
N GLY A 52 4.32 -4.20 6.97
CA GLY A 52 4.12 -4.59 8.36
C GLY A 52 4.84 -3.65 9.32
N ARG A 53 4.88 -4.05 10.59
CA ARG A 53 5.60 -3.32 11.63
C ARG A 53 6.50 -4.28 12.39
N GLU A 54 7.82 -4.12 12.28
CA GLU A 54 8.80 -4.91 13.04
C GLU A 54 8.61 -6.44 12.90
N GLY A 55 8.11 -6.89 11.74
CA GLY A 55 7.82 -8.30 11.49
C GLY A 55 6.42 -8.75 11.90
N TYR A 56 5.63 -7.89 12.52
CA TYR A 56 4.24 -8.13 12.88
C TYR A 56 3.27 -7.68 11.78
N PHE A 57 2.10 -8.30 11.80
CA PHE A 57 0.94 -7.93 10.99
C PHE A 57 0.58 -6.45 11.19
N SER A 58 0.39 -5.73 10.09
CA SER A 58 -0.15 -4.38 10.08
C SER A 58 -1.60 -4.42 9.60
N GLY A 59 -2.50 -3.91 10.45
CA GLY A 59 -3.91 -3.85 10.12
C GLY A 59 -4.16 -2.89 8.97
N GLU A 60 -3.63 -1.68 9.05
CA GLU A 60 -3.79 -0.63 8.05
C GLU A 60 -3.17 -1.00 6.70
N ASP A 61 -2.00 -1.65 6.67
CA ASP A 61 -1.41 -2.15 5.42
C ASP A 61 -2.32 -3.20 4.78
N THR A 62 -2.83 -4.15 5.58
CA THR A 62 -3.70 -5.22 5.09
C THR A 62 -5.03 -4.69 4.60
N LEU A 63 -5.59 -3.69 5.29
CA LEU A 63 -6.77 -2.96 4.86
C LEU A 63 -6.52 -2.28 3.51
N ALA A 64 -5.41 -1.55 3.36
CA ALA A 64 -5.06 -0.90 2.10
C ALA A 64 -4.87 -1.91 0.96
N ALA A 65 -4.19 -3.03 1.21
CA ALA A 65 -4.05 -4.12 0.27
C ALA A 65 -5.41 -4.70 -0.13
N GLY A 66 -6.31 -4.95 0.83
CA GLY A 66 -7.67 -5.43 0.58
C GLY A 66 -8.50 -4.47 -0.29
N ILE A 67 -8.34 -3.16 -0.09
CA ILE A 67 -8.97 -2.11 -0.89
C ILE A 67 -8.41 -2.04 -2.32
N ILE A 68 -7.11 -2.30 -2.51
CA ILE A 68 -6.50 -2.43 -3.83
C ILE A 68 -7.05 -3.69 -4.52
N ILE A 69 -6.99 -4.83 -3.84
CA ILE A 69 -7.44 -6.15 -4.31
C ILE A 69 -8.91 -6.12 -4.73
N SER A 70 -9.77 -5.35 -4.05
CA SER A 70 -11.18 -5.21 -4.44
C SER A 70 -11.43 -4.42 -5.72
N ARG A 71 -10.41 -3.72 -6.23
CA ARG A 71 -10.46 -2.93 -7.47
C ARG A 71 -9.68 -3.55 -8.63
N LEU A 72 -8.84 -4.55 -8.38
CA LEU A 72 -8.09 -5.26 -9.42
C LEU A 72 -9.03 -6.05 -10.34
N ASP A 73 -8.57 -6.31 -11.56
CA ASP A 73 -9.27 -7.16 -12.51
C ASP A 73 -9.63 -8.52 -11.89
N SER A 74 -10.84 -9.02 -12.20
CA SER A 74 -11.33 -10.33 -11.76
C SER A 74 -10.50 -11.51 -12.27
N ALA A 75 -9.72 -11.32 -13.35
CA ALA A 75 -8.80 -12.32 -13.89
C ALA A 75 -7.54 -12.54 -13.03
N ILE A 76 -7.22 -11.60 -12.13
CA ILE A 76 -6.07 -11.73 -11.21
C ILE A 76 -6.36 -12.83 -10.19
N ALA A 77 -5.48 -13.82 -10.11
CA ALA A 77 -5.63 -14.94 -9.19
C ALA A 77 -5.68 -14.48 -7.73
N ARG A 78 -6.50 -15.15 -6.92
CA ARG A 78 -6.65 -14.88 -5.48
C ARG A 78 -6.26 -16.11 -4.68
N ASP A 79 -5.46 -15.90 -3.65
CA ASP A 79 -5.12 -16.87 -2.62
C ASP A 79 -5.88 -16.57 -1.30
N ASP A 80 -5.61 -17.35 -0.26
CA ASP A 80 -6.26 -17.17 1.04
C ASP A 80 -5.92 -15.81 1.67
N ALA A 81 -4.67 -15.35 1.53
CA ALA A 81 -4.20 -14.10 2.10
C ALA A 81 -4.89 -12.88 1.46
N SER A 82 -4.93 -12.84 0.13
CA SER A 82 -5.62 -11.79 -0.62
C SER A 82 -7.13 -11.82 -0.38
N SER A 83 -7.73 -13.01 -0.26
CA SER A 83 -9.15 -13.16 0.08
C SER A 83 -9.46 -12.66 1.49
N ALA A 84 -8.61 -12.97 2.48
CA ALA A 84 -8.75 -12.47 3.85
C ALA A 84 -8.63 -10.94 3.91
N ALA A 85 -7.64 -10.36 3.22
CA ALA A 85 -7.47 -8.91 3.12
C ALA A 85 -8.68 -8.24 2.46
N GLN A 86 -9.20 -8.81 1.37
CA GLN A 86 -10.39 -8.29 0.70
C GLN A 86 -11.63 -8.32 1.62
N ARG A 87 -11.83 -9.39 2.39
CA ARG A 87 -12.93 -9.50 3.36
C ARG A 87 -12.81 -8.47 4.49
N LEU A 88 -11.59 -8.27 5.01
CA LEU A 88 -11.32 -7.22 6.00
C LEU A 88 -11.69 -5.84 5.46
N ALA A 89 -11.33 -5.54 4.21
CA ALA A 89 -11.68 -4.29 3.55
C ALA A 89 -13.19 -4.14 3.34
N ALA A 90 -13.88 -5.21 2.90
CA ALA A 90 -15.33 -5.17 2.67
C ALA A 90 -16.11 -4.88 3.98
N GLY A 91 -15.75 -5.57 5.07
CA GLY A 91 -16.38 -5.39 6.38
C GLY A 91 -16.14 -4.02 7.01
N SER A 92 -15.08 -3.32 6.58
CA SER A 92 -14.70 -2.00 7.09
C SER A 92 -15.01 -0.86 6.13
N TRP A 93 -15.47 -1.08 4.88
CA TRP A 93 -15.52 -0.02 3.85
C TRP A 93 -16.34 1.23 4.21
N ARG A 94 -17.33 1.16 5.12
CA ARG A 94 -18.06 2.36 5.58
C ARG A 94 -17.36 3.10 6.74
N SER A 95 -16.38 2.47 7.37
CA SER A 95 -15.69 2.93 8.57
C SER A 95 -14.18 2.71 8.51
N TRP A 96 -13.60 2.46 7.34
CA TRP A 96 -12.21 1.99 7.22
C TRP A 96 -11.21 3.03 7.73
N ARG A 97 -11.54 4.32 7.57
CA ARG A 97 -10.79 5.43 8.18
C ARG A 97 -10.76 5.31 9.70
N ARG A 98 -11.92 5.05 10.31
CA ARG A 98 -12.05 4.84 11.76
C ARG A 98 -11.27 3.59 12.18
N TRP A 99 -11.45 2.48 11.47
CA TRP A 99 -10.76 1.23 11.77
C TRP A 99 -9.23 1.38 11.69
N ALA A 100 -8.71 2.08 10.68
CA ALA A 100 -7.28 2.36 10.56
C ALA A 100 -6.76 3.22 11.72
N LYS A 101 -7.53 4.22 12.17
CA LYS A 101 -7.21 5.03 13.36
C LYS A 101 -7.26 4.23 14.66
N GLU A 102 -8.15 3.25 14.76
CA GLU A 102 -8.30 2.38 15.93
C GLU A 102 -7.29 1.21 15.93
N SER A 103 -6.62 0.96 14.80
CA SER A 103 -5.57 -0.05 14.67
C SER A 103 -4.45 0.19 15.70
N PHE A 104 -3.70 -0.87 16.02
CA PHE A 104 -2.57 -0.75 16.94
C PHE A 104 -1.55 0.31 16.48
N HIS A 105 -1.23 0.33 15.18
CA HIS A 105 -0.29 1.31 14.64
C HIS A 105 -0.92 2.70 14.49
N GLY A 106 -2.21 2.78 14.10
CA GLY A 106 -2.92 4.05 14.01
C GLY A 106 -2.99 4.79 15.34
N ARG A 107 -3.34 4.08 16.42
CA ARG A 107 -3.31 4.62 17.79
C ARG A 107 -1.92 5.03 18.22
N TYR A 108 -0.89 4.26 17.84
CA TYR A 108 0.49 4.62 18.10
C TYR A 108 0.88 5.93 17.40
N LEU A 109 0.59 6.08 16.10
CA LEU A 109 0.88 7.31 15.34
C LEU A 109 0.19 8.53 15.96
N ALA A 110 -1.08 8.39 16.34
CA ALA A 110 -1.79 9.45 17.04
C ALA A 110 -1.12 9.83 18.37
N SER A 111 -0.68 8.84 19.15
CA SER A 111 -0.02 9.07 20.45
C SER A 111 1.32 9.82 20.36
N ILE A 112 1.99 9.78 19.20
CA ILE A 112 3.24 10.51 18.94
C ILE A 112 3.03 11.78 18.11
N GLY A 113 1.78 12.25 17.96
CA GLY A 113 1.46 13.49 17.25
C GLY A 113 1.36 13.38 15.73
N LEU A 114 1.37 12.18 15.16
CA LEU A 114 1.30 11.92 13.71
C LEU A 114 -0.13 11.53 13.25
N GLY A 115 -1.15 12.03 13.94
CA GLY A 115 -2.56 11.74 13.60
C GLY A 115 -2.96 12.32 12.24
N ASP A 116 -2.52 13.54 11.94
CA ASP A 116 -2.81 14.21 10.66
C ASP A 116 -2.13 13.52 9.48
N ASP A 117 -0.92 12.98 9.69
CA ASP A 117 -0.21 12.18 8.69
C ASP A 117 -0.97 10.89 8.38
N LEU A 118 -1.57 10.25 9.39
CA LEU A 118 -2.44 9.10 9.18
C LEU A 118 -3.69 9.51 8.38
N ASP A 119 -4.32 10.63 8.70
CA ASP A 119 -5.47 11.13 7.95
C ASP A 119 -5.14 11.37 6.47
N PHE A 120 -4.00 11.99 6.20
CA PHE A 120 -3.48 12.16 4.85
C PHE A 120 -3.28 10.81 4.15
N CYS A 121 -2.65 9.83 4.81
CA CYS A 121 -2.42 8.50 4.25
C CYS A 121 -3.71 7.74 3.92
N LEU A 122 -4.83 8.10 4.58
CA LEU A 122 -6.16 7.56 4.34
C LEU A 122 -6.92 8.36 3.28
N GLU A 123 -6.39 9.41 2.67
CA GLU A 123 -7.04 9.99 1.49
C GLU A 123 -7.04 9.00 0.32
N VAL A 124 -8.06 9.08 -0.54
CA VAL A 124 -8.18 8.19 -1.71
C VAL A 124 -7.95 9.03 -2.95
N ASP A 125 -7.03 8.58 -3.80
CA ASP A 125 -6.75 9.19 -5.11
C ASP A 125 -6.42 10.68 -5.07
N ARG A 126 -5.64 11.10 -4.06
CA ARG A 126 -5.02 12.43 -4.03
C ARG A 126 -4.00 12.62 -5.16
N TYR A 127 -3.35 11.53 -5.57
CA TYR A 127 -2.34 11.52 -6.63
C TYR A 127 -2.72 10.53 -7.74
N ASP A 128 -2.46 10.94 -8.98
CA ASP A 128 -2.79 10.19 -10.20
C ASP A 128 -1.63 9.32 -10.71
N PHE A 129 -0.55 9.22 -9.94
CA PHE A 129 0.66 8.48 -10.27
C PHE A 129 1.01 7.46 -9.18
N VAL A 130 1.82 6.47 -9.54
CA VAL A 130 2.39 5.50 -8.58
C VAL A 130 3.92 5.54 -8.65
N PRO A 131 4.64 5.63 -7.52
CA PRO A 131 6.10 5.51 -7.53
C PRO A 131 6.55 4.14 -8.03
N VAL A 132 7.45 4.11 -9.02
CA VAL A 132 8.02 2.88 -9.59
C VAL A 132 9.53 2.83 -9.42
N LYS A 133 10.07 1.64 -9.18
CA LYS A 133 11.51 1.44 -9.05
C LYS A 133 12.21 1.53 -10.41
N LYS A 134 13.19 2.43 -10.52
CA LYS A 134 14.15 2.49 -11.63
C LYS A 134 15.57 2.51 -11.07
N GLY A 135 16.32 1.44 -11.32
CA GLY A 135 17.64 1.24 -10.72
C GLY A 135 17.57 1.24 -9.19
N ARG A 136 18.18 2.26 -8.56
CA ARG A 136 18.23 2.47 -7.11
C ARG A 136 17.23 3.52 -6.59
N ALA A 137 16.44 4.13 -7.46
CA ALA A 137 15.51 5.20 -7.10
C ALA A 137 14.06 4.79 -7.35
N LEU A 138 13.14 5.45 -6.64
CA LEU A 138 11.73 5.51 -7.02
C LEU A 138 11.54 6.77 -7.85
N VAL A 139 10.84 6.64 -8.97
CA VAL A 139 10.44 7.75 -9.83
C VAL A 139 8.95 7.72 -10.07
N GLN A 140 8.37 8.83 -10.51
CA GLN A 140 6.97 8.87 -10.90
C GLN A 140 6.71 7.89 -12.06
N GLY A 141 5.84 6.92 -11.82
CA GLY A 141 5.28 6.02 -12.82
C GLY A 141 3.82 6.38 -13.10
N ARG A 142 3.34 6.02 -14.29
CA ARG A 142 1.95 6.18 -14.71
C ARG A 142 1.36 4.83 -15.06
#